data_AF-A0A960GH72-F1
#
_entry.id   AF-A0A960GH72-F1
#
_cell.length_a   1.000
_cell.length_b   1.000
_cell.length_c   1.000
_cell.angle_alpha   90.00
_cell.angle_beta   90.00
_cell.angle_gamma   90.00
#
_symmetry.space_group_name_H-M   'P 1'
#
loop_
_entity.id
_entity.type
_entity.pdbx_description
1 polymer ?
#
loop_
_entity_poly.entity_id
_entity_poly.type
_entity_poly.pdbx_seq_one_letter_code
_entity_poly.pdbx_strand_id
1 'polypeptide(L)'
;MRSQTLRLAVSAAVVIIVGTTPAAAGSTLSGTALSGSVDYVGHTLTWATSGASPATGDLAGSYDGVVPAGATVTFSGSATFHMGPGATNLSQSASLSGAEGVSFSQRVGQGTYTLPYSLTTTAPKADDGDKAGDVIGSLSASVASRNCNDYGVCGGPTISLSLAVVATSSDTEPPVVTLEKRPGIYAESKRKGVNDYPLKLTFALSDNSGQALGAMRLYSGGTPVRTATTNGFVKNGRYSLKIRKTPSGSGPFYWCAQAKDKAGNFSTFKCKWLSIAVPISRANVNGCGTAGYGPTLEWLQNYFGDVREYGYAEDRTAVRLRNACNIHDAAYNGITIYDALDKRFVDFRRWSRLEIDAKFRNDIRALCRRELSSPKRMAPYLRTCTHGVGLTGFLALIPLKGLSAVEDAGANTYFDMVRAYGGVGFDADVTEPGIQPQRPPQTIPPGGARNPG
;
A
#
# COMPACT_ATOMS: atom_id res chain seq x y z
N MET A 1 32.50 45.78 -4.66
CA MET A 1 32.65 44.98 -5.90
C MET A 1 32.09 43.60 -5.59
N ARG A 2 30.89 43.20 -6.07
CA ARG A 2 30.65 42.44 -7.33
C ARG A 2 31.75 41.38 -7.55
N SER A 3 31.50 40.09 -7.75
CA SER A 3 30.44 39.43 -8.50
C SER A 3 30.40 37.91 -8.21
N GLN A 4 29.26 37.30 -8.51
CA GLN A 4 28.85 35.90 -8.43
C GLN A 4 29.58 34.95 -9.41
N THR A 5 29.65 33.65 -9.08
CA THR A 5 29.25 32.47 -9.92
C THR A 5 29.45 31.17 -9.11
N LEU A 6 28.42 30.55 -8.52
CA LEU A 6 27.52 29.51 -9.04
C LEU A 6 28.19 28.19 -9.49
N ARG A 7 27.95 27.08 -8.75
CA ARG A 7 27.69 25.72 -9.29
C ARG A 7 27.05 24.78 -8.26
N LEU A 8 26.12 23.98 -8.78
CA LEU A 8 25.14 23.06 -8.18
C LEU A 8 25.72 21.86 -7.39
N ALA A 9 24.95 21.38 -6.40
CA ALA A 9 24.71 19.95 -6.10
C ALA A 9 23.43 19.83 -5.23
N VAL A 10 22.25 19.67 -5.84
CA VAL A 10 21.46 18.43 -5.98
C VAL A 10 21.20 17.69 -4.65
N SER A 11 19.92 17.76 -4.30
CA SER A 11 19.19 17.24 -3.15
C SER A 11 19.08 15.72 -3.08
N ALA A 12 18.96 15.19 -1.86
CA ALA A 12 18.20 13.98 -1.57
C ALA A 12 17.66 14.03 -0.13
N ALA A 13 16.61 14.82 0.10
CA ALA A 13 15.80 14.73 1.30
C ALA A 13 14.83 13.55 1.14
N VAL A 14 14.92 12.59 2.05
CA VAL A 14 14.02 11.44 2.17
C VAL A 14 12.67 11.97 2.66
N VAL A 15 11.68 12.02 1.76
CA VAL A 15 10.29 12.31 2.11
C VAL A 15 9.65 11.02 2.61
N ILE A 16 9.45 10.93 3.92
CA ILE A 16 8.54 9.93 4.52
C ILE A 16 7.13 10.46 4.32
N ILE A 17 6.40 9.90 3.34
CA ILE A 17 4.96 10.13 3.20
C ILE A 17 4.26 9.22 4.20
N VAL A 18 4.03 9.71 5.42
CA VAL A 18 2.94 9.20 6.28
C VAL A 18 1.70 9.96 5.86
N GLY A 19 0.99 9.44 4.86
CA GLY A 19 -0.32 9.95 4.50
C GLY A 19 -1.33 9.50 5.55
N THR A 20 -1.54 10.30 6.59
CA THR A 20 -2.84 10.30 7.26
C THR A 20 -3.83 10.88 6.26
N THR A 21 -4.59 10.01 5.60
CA THR A 21 -5.75 10.46 4.82
C THR A 21 -6.75 11.06 5.81
N PRO A 22 -7.16 12.34 5.69
CA PRO A 22 -8.56 12.60 5.98
C PRO A 22 -9.33 11.69 5.03
N ALA A 23 -10.30 10.94 5.54
CA ALA A 23 -11.26 10.25 4.70
C ALA A 23 -11.68 11.25 3.61
N ALA A 24 -11.42 10.93 2.34
CA ALA A 24 -12.06 11.63 1.26
C ALA A 24 -13.55 11.42 1.51
N ALA A 25 -14.21 12.45 2.04
CA ALA A 25 -15.65 12.51 2.05
C ALA A 25 -16.04 12.23 0.61
N GLY A 26 -16.73 11.11 0.37
CA GLY A 26 -17.29 10.84 -0.94
C GLY A 26 -18.04 12.09 -1.36
N SER A 27 -17.60 12.75 -2.43
CA SER A 27 -18.15 14.04 -2.82
C SER A 27 -19.48 13.83 -3.53
N THR A 28 -20.45 13.24 -2.85
CA THR A 28 -21.83 13.65 -3.01
C THR A 28 -21.90 15.05 -2.41
N LEU A 29 -21.64 16.07 -3.22
CA LEU A 29 -21.98 17.47 -2.90
C LEU A 29 -23.50 17.59 -2.86
N SER A 30 -24.15 16.97 -1.88
CA SER A 30 -25.48 17.36 -1.42
C SER A 30 -25.28 18.28 -0.21
N GLY A 31 -24.62 19.42 -0.42
CA GLY A 31 -24.49 20.44 0.61
C GLY A 31 -25.79 21.21 0.80
N THR A 32 -25.97 21.73 2.01
CA THR A 32 -27.02 22.69 2.37
C THR A 32 -27.07 23.84 1.34
N ALA A 33 -28.26 24.19 0.86
CA ALA A 33 -28.45 25.28 -0.09
C ALA A 33 -27.78 26.57 0.43
N LEU A 34 -27.00 27.25 -0.41
CA LEU A 34 -26.59 28.64 -0.13
C LEU A 34 -27.86 29.47 -0.04
N SER A 35 -28.04 30.21 1.05
CA SER A 35 -29.21 31.04 1.27
C SER A 35 -28.88 32.23 2.16
N GLY A 36 -29.72 33.26 2.11
CA GLY A 36 -29.57 34.44 2.95
C GLY A 36 -30.75 35.39 2.88
N SER A 37 -30.69 36.42 3.72
CA SER A 37 -31.66 37.52 3.76
C SER A 37 -30.92 38.84 3.92
N VAL A 38 -31.41 39.89 3.27
CA VAL A 38 -30.92 41.26 3.43
C VAL A 38 -32.10 42.18 3.70
N ASP A 39 -32.00 42.92 4.80
CA ASP A 39 -32.96 43.95 5.16
C ASP A 39 -32.41 45.34 4.82
N TYR A 40 -33.25 46.18 4.21
CA TYR A 40 -32.92 47.56 3.87
C TYR A 40 -34.16 48.44 3.98
N VAL A 41 -34.22 49.32 4.98
CA VAL A 41 -35.25 50.37 5.13
C VAL A 41 -36.69 49.82 4.97
N GLY A 42 -37.03 48.71 5.64
CA GLY A 42 -38.37 48.10 5.55
C GLY A 42 -38.59 47.20 4.31
N HIS A 43 -37.52 46.88 3.58
CA HIS A 43 -37.51 45.91 2.49
C HIS A 43 -36.66 44.70 2.87
N THR A 44 -37.24 43.51 2.80
CA THR A 44 -36.55 42.25 3.08
C THR A 44 -36.40 41.47 1.79
N LEU A 45 -35.18 41.18 1.38
CA LEU A 45 -34.87 40.34 0.23
C LEU A 45 -34.28 39.02 0.70
N THR A 46 -34.98 37.93 0.42
CA THR A 46 -34.50 36.56 0.66
C THR A 46 -34.01 35.93 -0.63
N TRP A 47 -33.04 35.02 -0.51
CA TRP A 47 -32.52 34.26 -1.62
C TRP A 47 -32.05 32.87 -1.17
N ALA A 48 -32.11 31.91 -2.08
CA ALA A 48 -31.56 30.57 -1.93
C ALA A 48 -31.15 30.02 -3.31
N THR A 49 -30.07 29.25 -3.35
CA THR A 49 -29.67 28.45 -4.51
C THR A 49 -29.73 26.96 -4.16
N SER A 50 -30.55 26.20 -4.88
CA SER A 50 -30.45 24.73 -4.88
C SER A 50 -29.47 24.26 -5.95
N GLY A 51 -28.86 23.09 -5.74
CA GLY A 51 -27.84 22.55 -6.65
C GLY A 51 -26.45 23.21 -6.52
N ALA A 52 -26.28 24.11 -5.55
CA ALA A 52 -25.01 24.73 -5.19
C ALA A 52 -24.73 24.59 -3.69
N SER A 53 -23.45 24.59 -3.32
CA SER A 53 -22.99 24.55 -1.92
C SER A 53 -21.96 25.66 -1.67
N PRO A 54 -21.78 26.12 -0.42
CA PRO A 54 -20.79 27.16 -0.14
C PRO A 54 -19.37 26.79 -0.59
N ALA A 55 -18.66 27.77 -1.15
CA ALA A 55 -17.27 27.57 -1.53
C ALA A 55 -16.39 27.32 -0.29
N THR A 56 -15.44 26.39 -0.41
CA THR A 56 -14.51 26.01 0.65
C THR A 56 -13.08 25.90 0.10
N GLY A 57 -12.09 25.87 0.99
CA GLY A 57 -10.67 25.74 0.61
C GLY A 57 -10.21 26.88 -0.31
N ASP A 58 -9.47 26.53 -1.37
CA ASP A 58 -8.86 27.49 -2.30
C ASP A 58 -9.88 28.28 -3.13
N LEU A 59 -11.14 27.85 -3.19
CA LEU A 59 -12.21 28.57 -3.88
C LEU A 59 -12.89 29.61 -2.98
N ALA A 60 -12.73 29.50 -1.65
CA ALA A 60 -13.30 30.47 -0.73
C ALA A 60 -12.65 31.85 -0.93
N GLY A 61 -13.47 32.88 -1.08
CA GLY A 61 -13.03 34.26 -1.36
C GLY A 61 -12.89 34.61 -2.85
N SER A 62 -12.89 33.61 -3.75
CA SER A 62 -12.99 33.84 -5.20
C SER A 62 -14.40 33.57 -5.73
N TYR A 63 -15.13 32.66 -5.08
CA TYR A 63 -16.52 32.32 -5.39
C TYR A 63 -17.34 32.26 -4.11
N ASP A 64 -18.63 32.54 -4.21
CA ASP A 64 -19.60 32.40 -3.12
C ASP A 64 -20.03 30.93 -2.97
N GLY A 65 -20.02 30.17 -4.07
CA GLY A 65 -20.49 28.79 -4.11
C GLY A 65 -19.84 27.92 -5.18
N VAL A 66 -20.13 26.62 -5.09
CA VAL A 66 -19.70 25.58 -6.02
C VAL A 66 -20.90 24.79 -6.52
N VAL A 67 -20.93 24.53 -7.81
CA VAL A 67 -21.96 23.78 -8.54
C VAL A 67 -21.30 22.60 -9.25
N PRO A 68 -21.81 21.36 -9.09
CA PRO A 68 -21.35 20.23 -9.90
C PRO A 68 -21.63 20.44 -11.40
N ALA A 69 -20.67 20.09 -12.25
CA ALA A 69 -20.85 20.11 -13.70
C ALA A 69 -22.10 19.31 -14.13
N GLY A 70 -22.91 19.89 -15.02
CA GLY A 70 -24.17 19.28 -15.48
C GLY A 70 -25.32 19.28 -14.47
N ALA A 71 -25.13 19.81 -13.25
CA ALA A 71 -26.22 19.89 -12.27
C ALA A 71 -27.26 20.95 -12.64
N THR A 72 -28.50 20.70 -12.24
CA THR A 72 -29.56 21.71 -12.26
C THR A 72 -29.39 22.65 -11.08
N VAL A 73 -29.35 23.96 -11.35
CA VAL A 73 -29.25 25.01 -10.34
C VAL A 73 -30.51 25.85 -10.38
N THR A 74 -31.14 26.05 -9.22
CA THR A 74 -32.29 26.95 -9.08
C THR A 74 -31.93 28.10 -8.15
N PHE A 75 -32.02 29.33 -8.64
CA PHE A 75 -31.92 30.54 -7.83
C PHE A 75 -33.31 31.10 -7.56
N SER A 76 -33.70 31.19 -6.29
CA SER A 76 -35.06 31.53 -5.91
C SER A 76 -35.12 32.33 -4.63
N GLY A 77 -36.23 33.00 -4.38
CA GLY A 77 -36.45 33.76 -3.16
C GLY A 77 -37.64 34.69 -3.30
N SER A 78 -37.71 35.67 -2.41
CA SER A 78 -38.74 36.70 -2.46
C SER A 78 -38.24 38.03 -1.92
N ALA A 79 -38.78 39.12 -2.46
CA ALA A 79 -38.62 40.45 -1.87
C ALA A 79 -39.95 40.91 -1.27
N THR A 80 -39.93 41.25 0.00
CA THR A 80 -41.06 41.81 0.74
C THR A 80 -40.84 43.29 0.97
N PHE A 81 -41.80 44.11 0.57
CA PHE A 81 -41.76 45.57 0.68
C PHE A 81 -42.87 46.04 1.63
N HIS A 82 -42.52 46.79 2.66
CA HIS A 82 -43.49 47.49 3.51
C HIS A 82 -43.57 48.96 3.10
N MET A 83 -44.68 49.35 2.47
CA MET A 83 -44.89 50.69 1.94
C MET A 83 -45.70 51.56 2.91
N GLY A 84 -45.14 52.72 3.27
CA GLY A 84 -45.84 53.78 4.00
C GLY A 84 -46.82 54.57 3.13
N PRO A 85 -47.41 55.66 3.66
CA PRO A 85 -48.34 56.51 2.92
C PRO A 85 -47.67 57.15 1.69
N GLY A 86 -48.27 57.00 0.51
CA GLY A 86 -47.76 57.51 -0.78
C GLY A 86 -47.77 56.44 -1.89
N ALA A 87 -47.61 56.87 -3.15
CA ALA A 87 -47.41 55.96 -4.28
C ALA A 87 -45.92 55.86 -4.61
N THR A 88 -45.44 54.66 -4.95
CA THR A 88 -44.05 54.43 -5.36
C THR A 88 -43.95 53.51 -6.56
N ASN A 89 -42.82 53.49 -7.24
CA ASN A 89 -42.52 52.51 -8.28
C ASN A 89 -41.67 51.38 -7.70
N LEU A 90 -42.28 50.20 -7.54
CA LEU A 90 -41.54 48.99 -7.21
C LEU A 90 -40.95 48.40 -8.48
N SER A 91 -39.71 47.94 -8.39
CA SER A 91 -39.11 47.09 -9.41
C SER A 91 -38.30 45.96 -8.79
N GLN A 92 -38.38 44.79 -9.41
CA GLN A 92 -37.52 43.66 -9.10
C GLN A 92 -36.97 43.13 -10.41
N SER A 93 -35.69 42.79 -10.42
CA SER A 93 -35.04 42.09 -11.53
C SER A 93 -34.17 41.00 -10.96
N ALA A 94 -34.40 39.77 -11.38
CA ALA A 94 -33.61 38.60 -11.03
C ALA A 94 -33.02 37.97 -12.29
N SER A 95 -31.78 37.52 -12.21
CA SER A 95 -31.07 36.87 -13.31
C SER A 95 -30.23 35.69 -12.81
N LEU A 96 -30.09 34.69 -13.66
CA LEU A 96 -29.23 33.53 -13.46
C LEU A 96 -28.62 33.17 -14.82
N SER A 97 -27.31 32.98 -14.88
CA SER A 97 -26.62 32.62 -16.13
C SER A 97 -27.28 31.43 -16.84
N GLY A 98 -27.67 31.63 -18.09
CA GLY A 98 -28.32 30.60 -18.91
C GLY A 98 -29.82 30.39 -18.65
N ALA A 99 -30.44 31.15 -17.72
CA ALA A 99 -31.88 31.20 -17.55
C ALA A 99 -32.46 32.52 -18.11
N GLU A 100 -33.72 32.50 -18.52
CA GLU A 100 -34.46 33.72 -18.85
C GLU A 100 -34.72 34.53 -17.58
N GLY A 101 -34.28 35.79 -17.56
CA GLY A 101 -34.43 36.67 -16.39
C GLY A 101 -35.90 37.00 -16.09
N VAL A 102 -36.19 37.27 -14.81
CA VAL A 102 -37.52 37.71 -14.38
C VAL A 102 -37.43 39.18 -13.96
N SER A 103 -38.33 40.00 -14.50
CA SER A 103 -38.46 41.40 -14.10
C SER A 103 -39.89 41.77 -13.79
N PHE A 104 -40.09 42.55 -12.75
CA PHE A 104 -41.35 43.15 -12.36
C PHE A 104 -41.16 44.66 -12.22
N SER A 105 -42.12 45.46 -12.69
CA SER A 105 -42.19 46.88 -12.37
C SER A 105 -43.63 47.35 -12.34
N GLN A 106 -44.03 47.99 -11.23
CA GLN A 106 -45.38 48.52 -11.08
C GLN A 106 -45.41 49.69 -10.09
N ARG A 107 -46.30 50.65 -10.33
CA ARG A 107 -46.65 51.69 -9.36
C ARG A 107 -47.63 51.12 -8.34
N VAL A 108 -47.31 51.23 -7.06
CA VAL A 108 -48.10 50.67 -5.95
C VAL A 108 -48.38 51.73 -4.88
N GLY A 109 -49.44 51.52 -4.10
CA GLY A 109 -49.80 52.37 -2.96
C GLY A 109 -49.31 51.81 -1.62
N GLN A 110 -49.93 52.26 -0.54
CA GLN A 110 -49.66 51.75 0.81
C GLN A 110 -50.03 50.27 0.92
N GLY A 111 -49.13 49.46 1.49
CA GLY A 111 -49.37 48.02 1.65
C GLY A 111 -48.09 47.21 1.87
N THR A 112 -48.25 45.90 2.02
CA THR A 112 -47.14 44.95 2.01
C THR A 112 -47.19 44.14 0.72
N TYR A 113 -46.09 44.12 -0.02
CA TYR A 113 -45.98 43.44 -1.32
C TYR A 113 -44.88 42.39 -1.25
N THR A 114 -45.17 41.16 -1.67
CA THR A 114 -44.18 40.09 -1.76
C THR A 114 -44.05 39.66 -3.22
N LEU A 115 -42.84 39.81 -3.76
CA LEU A 115 -42.50 39.47 -5.14
C LEU A 115 -41.59 38.23 -5.14
N PRO A 116 -42.13 37.03 -5.38
CA PRO A 116 -41.33 35.82 -5.50
C PRO A 116 -40.63 35.75 -6.86
N TYR A 117 -39.47 35.10 -6.89
CA TYR A 117 -38.77 34.77 -8.12
C TYR A 117 -38.19 33.35 -8.02
N SER A 118 -38.09 32.67 -9.16
CA SER A 118 -37.45 31.37 -9.28
C SER A 118 -36.92 31.20 -10.70
N LEU A 119 -35.62 30.97 -10.82
CA LEU A 119 -34.88 30.86 -12.06
C LEU A 119 -34.12 29.54 -12.04
N THR A 120 -34.20 28.74 -13.10
CA THR A 120 -33.51 27.44 -13.16
C THR A 120 -32.66 27.35 -14.42
N THR A 121 -31.44 26.84 -14.28
CA THR A 121 -30.50 26.59 -15.37
C THR A 121 -29.82 25.24 -15.16
N THR A 122 -29.13 24.74 -16.19
CA THR A 122 -28.25 23.57 -16.08
C THR A 122 -26.81 24.03 -16.25
N ALA A 123 -25.95 23.67 -15.30
CA ALA A 123 -24.54 23.99 -15.38
C ALA A 123 -23.87 23.34 -16.60
N PRO A 124 -22.82 23.95 -17.18
CA PRO A 124 -21.98 23.33 -18.19
C PRO A 124 -21.55 21.92 -17.79
N LYS A 125 -21.48 21.01 -18.77
CA LYS A 125 -20.93 19.67 -18.58
C LYS A 125 -19.42 19.70 -18.66
N ALA A 126 -18.76 18.78 -17.96
CA ALA A 126 -17.32 18.57 -18.10
C ALA A 126 -17.00 17.86 -19.42
N ASP A 127 -15.88 18.22 -20.03
CA ASP A 127 -15.30 17.54 -21.19
C ASP A 127 -14.43 16.35 -20.75
N ASP A 128 -14.15 15.40 -21.66
CA ASP A 128 -13.35 14.18 -21.39
C ASP A 128 -11.92 14.46 -20.86
N GLY A 129 -11.44 15.69 -21.04
CA GLY A 129 -10.13 16.17 -20.60
C GLY A 129 -10.09 16.75 -19.17
N ASP A 130 -11.24 17.10 -18.61
CA ASP A 130 -11.34 17.74 -17.30
C ASP A 130 -11.16 16.74 -16.17
N LYS A 131 -10.47 17.15 -15.09
CA LYS A 131 -10.27 16.31 -13.90
C LYS A 131 -11.29 16.67 -12.84
N ALA A 132 -11.66 15.69 -12.01
CA ALA A 132 -12.50 15.96 -10.86
C ALA A 132 -11.88 17.06 -9.98
N GLY A 133 -12.66 18.10 -9.68
CA GLY A 133 -12.20 19.27 -8.93
C GLY A 133 -11.75 20.45 -9.79
N ASP A 134 -11.56 20.29 -11.10
CA ASP A 134 -11.24 21.41 -11.99
C ASP A 134 -12.43 22.37 -12.08
N VAL A 135 -12.16 23.68 -12.00
CA VAL A 135 -13.15 24.72 -12.30
C VAL A 135 -13.25 24.86 -13.81
N ILE A 136 -14.35 24.39 -14.38
CA ILE A 136 -14.57 24.33 -15.83
C ILE A 136 -15.43 25.51 -16.34
N GLY A 137 -15.96 26.32 -15.43
CA GLY A 137 -16.76 27.49 -15.76
C GLY A 137 -17.31 28.17 -14.51
N SER A 138 -18.19 29.14 -14.72
CA SER A 138 -18.88 29.84 -13.65
C SER A 138 -20.32 30.19 -14.03
N LEU A 139 -21.18 30.31 -13.01
CA LEU A 139 -22.52 30.86 -13.12
C LEU A 139 -22.61 32.10 -12.24
N SER A 140 -23.27 33.15 -12.73
CA SER A 140 -23.64 34.32 -11.93
C SER A 140 -25.13 34.31 -11.66
N ALA A 141 -25.51 34.60 -10.42
CA ALA A 141 -26.89 34.82 -10.01
C ALA A 141 -27.00 36.20 -9.38
N SER A 142 -28.04 36.97 -9.71
CA SER A 142 -28.26 38.26 -9.08
C SER A 142 -29.74 38.58 -8.95
N VAL A 143 -30.08 39.33 -7.92
CA VAL A 143 -31.42 39.90 -7.75
C VAL A 143 -31.28 41.30 -7.18
N ALA A 144 -31.93 42.25 -7.84
CA ALA A 144 -32.05 43.62 -7.37
C ALA A 144 -33.52 43.91 -7.14
N SER A 145 -33.83 44.41 -5.96
CA SER A 145 -35.17 44.86 -5.58
C SER A 145 -35.08 46.34 -5.23
N ARG A 146 -35.83 47.19 -5.94
CA ARG A 146 -35.75 48.64 -5.82
C ARG A 146 -37.13 49.24 -5.58
N ASN A 147 -37.12 50.28 -4.77
CA ASN A 147 -38.23 51.16 -4.50
C ASN A 147 -37.82 52.57 -4.96
N CYS A 148 -38.52 53.11 -5.96
CA CYS A 148 -38.21 54.37 -6.59
C CYS A 148 -39.31 55.40 -6.35
N ASN A 149 -38.96 56.53 -5.75
CA ASN A 149 -39.91 57.63 -5.57
C ASN A 149 -40.24 58.32 -6.91
N ASP A 150 -41.22 59.23 -6.89
CA ASP A 150 -41.67 59.99 -8.07
C ASP A 150 -40.57 60.91 -8.67
N TYR A 151 -39.46 61.13 -7.95
CA TYR A 151 -38.28 61.88 -8.42
C TYR A 151 -37.20 60.98 -9.05
N GLY A 152 -37.47 59.68 -9.19
CA GLY A 152 -36.54 58.70 -9.79
C GLY A 152 -35.41 58.26 -8.87
N VAL A 153 -35.45 58.62 -7.58
CA VAL A 153 -34.48 58.15 -6.59
C VAL A 153 -34.88 56.75 -6.16
N CYS A 154 -34.07 55.76 -6.57
CA CYS A 154 -34.27 54.35 -6.29
C CYS A 154 -33.34 53.85 -5.19
N GLY A 155 -33.89 53.19 -4.18
CA GLY A 155 -33.14 52.47 -3.15
C GLY A 155 -33.62 51.04 -2.98
N GLY A 156 -32.76 50.15 -2.52
CA GLY A 156 -33.15 48.78 -2.18
C GLY A 156 -32.01 47.77 -2.26
N PRO A 157 -32.21 46.56 -1.70
CA PRO A 157 -31.17 45.56 -1.59
C PRO A 157 -30.85 44.95 -2.95
N THR A 158 -29.57 44.66 -3.17
CA THR A 158 -29.08 43.88 -4.31
C THR A 158 -28.20 42.76 -3.81
N ILE A 159 -28.42 41.57 -4.34
CA ILE A 159 -27.57 40.40 -4.13
C ILE A 159 -26.95 40.01 -5.47
N SER A 160 -25.68 39.62 -5.43
CA SER A 160 -24.96 39.02 -6.56
C SER A 160 -24.10 37.90 -6.01
N LEU A 161 -24.15 36.75 -6.66
CA LEU A 161 -23.43 35.54 -6.32
C LEU A 161 -22.63 35.06 -7.53
N SER A 162 -21.39 34.65 -7.27
CA SER A 162 -20.50 33.97 -8.22
C SER A 162 -20.34 32.50 -7.82
N LEU A 163 -20.73 31.59 -8.70
CA LEU A 163 -20.71 30.15 -8.45
C LEU A 163 -19.70 29.47 -9.39
N ALA A 164 -18.72 28.76 -8.86
CA ALA A 164 -17.80 27.95 -9.65
C ALA A 164 -18.47 26.66 -10.12
N VAL A 165 -18.35 26.33 -11.41
CA VAL A 165 -18.79 25.03 -11.95
C VAL A 165 -17.59 24.09 -11.91
N VAL A 166 -17.72 23.01 -11.15
CA VAL A 166 -16.62 22.07 -10.88
C VAL A 166 -16.90 20.74 -11.54
N ALA A 167 -15.93 20.24 -12.32
CA ALA A 167 -16.00 18.91 -12.91
C ALA A 167 -16.16 17.85 -11.81
N THR A 168 -17.19 17.02 -11.96
CA THR A 168 -17.41 15.84 -11.12
C THR A 168 -17.03 14.60 -11.90
N SER A 169 -16.32 13.66 -11.26
CA SER A 169 -16.17 12.34 -11.84
C SER A 169 -17.48 11.58 -11.66
N SER A 170 -18.06 11.08 -12.75
CA SER A 170 -19.20 10.16 -12.71
C SER A 170 -18.84 8.79 -12.14
N ASP A 171 -17.55 8.56 -11.86
CA ASP A 171 -17.03 7.28 -11.40
C ASP A 171 -16.86 7.23 -9.88
N THR A 172 -17.71 6.43 -9.23
CA THR A 172 -17.69 6.18 -7.79
C THR A 172 -17.20 4.77 -7.46
N GLU A 173 -16.95 3.93 -8.47
CA GLU A 173 -16.53 2.54 -8.27
C GLU A 173 -15.01 2.42 -8.37
N PRO A 174 -14.33 1.78 -7.40
CA PRO A 174 -12.89 1.59 -7.50
C PRO A 174 -12.51 0.67 -8.67
N PRO A 175 -11.36 0.90 -9.33
CA PRO A 175 -10.86 0.01 -10.36
C PRO A 175 -10.57 -1.38 -9.80
N VAL A 176 -10.63 -2.38 -10.66
CA VAL A 176 -10.33 -3.78 -10.35
C VAL A 176 -8.96 -4.18 -10.88
N VAL A 177 -8.16 -4.78 -9.99
CA VAL A 177 -6.89 -5.43 -10.34
C VAL A 177 -7.03 -6.93 -10.17
N THR A 178 -6.57 -7.69 -11.17
CA THR A 178 -6.43 -9.15 -11.07
C THR A 178 -5.01 -9.58 -11.39
N LEU A 179 -4.43 -10.45 -10.56
CA LEU A 179 -3.11 -11.04 -10.81
C LEU A 179 -3.27 -12.42 -11.44
N GLU A 180 -2.45 -12.72 -12.46
CA GLU A 180 -2.54 -14.02 -13.12
C GLU A 180 -2.09 -15.19 -12.22
N LYS A 181 -2.72 -16.36 -12.44
CA LYS A 181 -2.54 -17.57 -11.60
C LYS A 181 -1.12 -18.15 -11.59
N ARG A 182 -0.21 -17.85 -12.53
CA ARG A 182 1.11 -18.50 -12.60
C ARG A 182 2.32 -17.55 -12.72
N PRO A 183 2.89 -17.05 -11.62
CA PRO A 183 4.28 -16.63 -11.57
C PRO A 183 5.13 -17.75 -10.96
N GLY A 184 5.07 -18.95 -11.54
CA GLY A 184 5.97 -20.03 -11.16
C GLY A 184 7.22 -19.93 -12.02
N ILE A 185 8.33 -19.43 -11.45
CA ILE A 185 9.65 -19.58 -12.08
C ILE A 185 10.48 -20.44 -11.14
N TYR A 186 10.75 -21.67 -11.57
CA TYR A 186 11.80 -22.47 -10.98
C TYR A 186 13.08 -22.10 -11.74
N ALA A 187 13.99 -21.38 -11.09
CA ALA A 187 15.30 -21.12 -11.67
C ALA A 187 16.03 -22.47 -11.77
N GLU A 188 16.48 -22.90 -12.95
CA GLU A 188 17.43 -24.01 -13.05
C GLU A 188 18.83 -23.40 -13.06
N SER A 189 19.46 -23.27 -11.89
CA SER A 189 20.90 -22.98 -11.80
C SER A 189 21.68 -24.23 -12.21
N LYS A 190 21.70 -24.53 -13.51
CA LYS A 190 22.72 -25.41 -14.06
C LYS A 190 23.51 -24.65 -15.10
N ARG A 191 24.72 -24.28 -14.65
CA ARG A 191 25.91 -23.91 -15.43
C ARG A 191 26.04 -22.42 -15.75
N LYS A 192 27.14 -21.85 -15.22
CA LYS A 192 27.82 -20.61 -15.64
C LYS A 192 27.11 -19.30 -15.30
N GLY A 193 27.45 -18.73 -14.14
CA GLY A 193 27.84 -17.32 -13.98
C GLY A 193 26.96 -16.18 -14.53
N VAL A 194 25.68 -16.41 -14.86
CA VAL A 194 24.79 -15.38 -15.42
C VAL A 194 23.58 -15.19 -14.52
N ASN A 195 23.46 -13.97 -13.95
CA ASN A 195 22.43 -13.51 -13.01
C ASN A 195 21.17 -12.95 -13.71
N ASP A 196 20.93 -13.30 -14.97
CA ASP A 196 19.90 -12.67 -15.81
C ASP A 196 18.75 -13.65 -16.09
N TYR A 197 17.58 -13.38 -15.52
CA TYR A 197 16.34 -14.09 -15.85
C TYR A 197 15.18 -13.10 -15.99
N PRO A 198 14.49 -13.04 -17.14
CA PRO A 198 13.31 -12.20 -17.31
C PRO A 198 12.08 -12.81 -16.62
N LEU A 199 11.82 -12.44 -15.36
CA LEU A 199 10.54 -12.69 -14.70
C LEU A 199 9.48 -11.77 -15.31
N LYS A 200 8.45 -12.36 -15.93
CA LYS A 200 7.29 -11.63 -16.46
C LYS A 200 6.15 -11.65 -15.44
N LEU A 201 5.86 -10.51 -14.84
CA LEU A 201 4.71 -10.32 -13.94
C LEU A 201 3.55 -9.75 -14.73
N THR A 202 2.45 -10.48 -14.83
CA THR A 202 1.26 -10.07 -15.59
C THR A 202 0.09 -9.77 -14.66
N PHE A 203 -0.56 -8.65 -14.89
CA PHE A 203 -1.78 -8.21 -14.21
C PHE A 203 -2.80 -7.69 -15.21
N ALA A 204 -4.08 -7.75 -14.85
CA ALA A 204 -5.17 -7.16 -15.60
C ALA A 204 -5.75 -5.98 -14.83
N LEU A 205 -6.06 -4.92 -15.57
CA LEU A 205 -6.73 -3.71 -15.11
C LEU A 205 -8.12 -3.65 -15.76
N SER A 206 -9.13 -3.35 -14.94
CA SER A 206 -10.48 -3.08 -15.41
C SER A 206 -11.08 -1.95 -14.58
N ASP A 207 -11.78 -1.05 -15.24
CA ASP A 207 -12.43 0.11 -14.66
C ASP A 207 -13.66 0.48 -15.51
N ASN A 208 -14.73 0.97 -14.89
CA ASN A 208 -15.98 1.36 -15.56
C ASN A 208 -15.81 2.65 -16.38
N SER A 209 -14.88 3.55 -16.04
CA SER A 209 -14.47 4.64 -16.94
C SER A 209 -13.66 4.16 -18.15
N GLY A 210 -13.25 2.89 -18.17
CA GLY A 210 -12.46 2.29 -19.24
C GLY A 210 -10.97 2.58 -19.18
N GLN A 211 -10.50 3.35 -18.19
CA GLN A 211 -9.09 3.72 -18.01
C GLN A 211 -8.66 3.65 -16.55
N ALA A 212 -7.46 3.13 -16.29
CA ALA A 212 -6.87 3.11 -14.95
C ALA A 212 -5.35 3.28 -14.99
N LEU A 213 -4.79 3.86 -13.93
CA LEU A 213 -3.35 3.91 -13.66
C LEU A 213 -2.98 2.68 -12.84
N GLY A 214 -2.15 1.78 -13.40
CA GLY A 214 -1.65 0.61 -12.70
C GLY A 214 -0.33 0.90 -11.98
N ALA A 215 -0.22 0.51 -10.72
CA ALA A 215 1.01 0.51 -9.94
C ALA A 215 1.36 -0.92 -9.51
N MET A 216 2.63 -1.29 -9.63
CA MET A 216 3.18 -2.57 -9.20
C MET A 216 4.37 -2.35 -8.27
N ARG A 217 4.45 -3.15 -7.21
CA ARG A 217 5.56 -3.15 -6.27
C ARG A 217 6.02 -4.57 -5.99
N LEU A 218 7.32 -4.80 -6.10
CA LEU A 218 7.98 -6.04 -5.72
C LEU A 218 8.63 -5.84 -4.35
N TYR A 219 8.44 -6.82 -3.47
CA TYR A 219 8.91 -6.80 -2.09
C TYR A 219 9.84 -7.96 -1.79
N SER A 220 10.78 -7.75 -0.87
CA SER A 220 11.64 -8.75 -0.23
C SER A 220 11.50 -8.62 1.28
N GLY A 221 11.00 -9.65 1.97
CA GLY A 221 10.85 -9.62 3.44
C GLY A 221 9.98 -8.47 3.98
N GLY A 222 9.13 -7.88 3.12
CA GLY A 222 8.33 -6.70 3.46
C GLY A 222 8.87 -5.36 2.95
N THR A 223 10.12 -5.31 2.48
CA THR A 223 10.75 -4.09 1.96
C THR A 223 10.54 -3.98 0.45
N PRO A 224 10.07 -2.84 -0.10
CA PRO A 224 9.94 -2.66 -1.53
C PRO A 224 11.33 -2.61 -2.19
N VAL A 225 11.56 -3.50 -3.14
CA VAL A 225 12.84 -3.62 -3.89
C VAL A 225 12.70 -3.19 -5.34
N ARG A 226 11.46 -3.07 -5.85
CA ARG A 226 11.19 -2.52 -7.18
C ARG A 226 9.78 -1.95 -7.26
N THR A 227 9.64 -0.82 -7.96
CA THR A 227 8.34 -0.22 -8.26
C THR A 227 8.24 -0.01 -9.77
N ALA A 228 7.04 -0.18 -10.32
CA ALA A 228 6.72 0.15 -11.69
C ALA A 228 5.30 0.70 -11.76
N THR A 229 5.06 1.62 -12.69
CA THR A 229 3.72 2.15 -13.00
C THR A 229 3.46 2.02 -14.49
N THR A 230 2.20 1.99 -14.89
CA THR A 230 1.83 2.20 -16.29
C THR A 230 2.22 3.61 -16.72
N ASN A 231 2.35 3.85 -18.03
CA ASN A 231 2.63 5.17 -18.56
C ASN A 231 1.35 6.02 -18.54
N GLY A 232 1.03 6.56 -17.37
CA GLY A 232 -0.24 7.24 -17.13
C GLY A 232 -1.44 6.29 -17.07
N PHE A 233 -2.63 6.85 -17.28
CA PHE A 233 -3.89 6.11 -17.38
C PHE A 233 -3.93 5.32 -18.67
N VAL A 234 -4.14 4.01 -18.55
CA VAL A 234 -4.16 3.08 -19.68
C VAL A 234 -5.52 2.40 -19.77
N LYS A 235 -5.87 1.94 -20.97
CA LYS A 235 -7.16 1.26 -21.22
C LYS A 235 -7.27 -0.05 -20.43
N ASN A 236 -8.50 -0.50 -20.20
CA ASN A 236 -8.75 -1.84 -19.67
C ASN A 236 -7.99 -2.90 -20.48
N GLY A 237 -7.33 -3.84 -19.80
CA GLY A 237 -6.52 -4.82 -20.49
C GLY A 237 -5.45 -5.49 -19.62
N ARG A 238 -4.62 -6.29 -20.29
CA ARG A 238 -3.52 -7.05 -19.69
C ARG A 238 -2.20 -6.33 -19.88
N TYR A 239 -1.47 -6.18 -18.78
CA TYR A 239 -0.19 -5.52 -18.73
C TYR A 239 0.85 -6.43 -18.11
N SER A 240 2.11 -6.28 -18.54
CA SER A 240 3.19 -7.10 -18.01
C SER A 240 4.46 -6.31 -17.76
N LEU A 241 5.07 -6.57 -16.60
CA LEU A 241 6.39 -6.07 -16.25
C LEU A 241 7.42 -7.19 -16.43
N LYS A 242 8.48 -6.92 -17.19
CA LYS A 242 9.64 -7.80 -17.29
C LYS A 242 10.72 -7.36 -16.30
N ILE A 243 11.11 -8.25 -15.39
CA ILE A 243 12.22 -8.09 -14.46
C ILE A 243 13.37 -8.92 -15.01
N ARG A 244 14.40 -8.28 -15.59
CA ARG A 244 15.49 -8.98 -16.29
C ARG A 244 16.60 -9.51 -15.38
N LYS A 245 16.69 -8.99 -14.16
CA LYS A 245 17.73 -9.32 -13.17
C LYS A 245 17.08 -9.81 -11.89
N THR A 246 17.74 -10.73 -11.20
CA THR A 246 17.32 -11.15 -9.86
C THR A 246 17.19 -9.92 -8.96
N PRO A 247 16.04 -9.71 -8.28
CA PRO A 247 15.84 -8.57 -7.40
C PRO A 247 16.90 -8.53 -6.28
N SER A 248 17.25 -7.32 -5.84
CA SER A 248 18.00 -7.15 -4.60
C SER A 248 17.16 -7.63 -3.41
N GLY A 249 17.82 -8.14 -2.36
CA GLY A 249 17.17 -8.63 -1.15
C GLY A 249 17.41 -10.12 -0.87
N SER A 250 17.08 -10.52 0.36
CA SER A 250 17.20 -11.87 0.91
C SER A 250 15.97 -12.75 0.68
N GLY A 251 14.89 -12.19 0.14
CA GLY A 251 13.58 -12.85 0.10
C GLY A 251 12.89 -12.90 1.48
N PRO A 252 11.78 -13.63 1.61
CA PRO A 252 10.98 -14.16 0.51
C PRO A 252 10.40 -13.03 -0.37
N PHE A 253 10.13 -13.32 -1.63
CA PHE A 253 9.64 -12.32 -2.59
C PHE A 253 8.14 -12.44 -2.83
N TYR A 254 7.47 -11.30 -2.88
CA TYR A 254 6.10 -11.17 -3.35
C TYR A 254 5.94 -9.88 -4.14
N TRP A 255 4.95 -9.83 -5.02
CA TRP A 255 4.60 -8.61 -5.72
C TRP A 255 3.16 -8.23 -5.44
N CYS A 256 2.90 -6.94 -5.43
CA CYS A 256 1.60 -6.36 -5.30
C CYS A 256 1.30 -5.51 -6.53
N ALA A 257 0.02 -5.42 -6.88
CA ALA A 257 -0.48 -4.43 -7.80
C ALA A 257 -1.72 -3.73 -7.21
N GLN A 258 -1.87 -2.48 -7.58
CA GLN A 258 -2.97 -1.60 -7.24
C GLN A 258 -3.30 -0.75 -8.47
N ALA A 259 -4.56 -0.35 -8.61
CA ALA A 259 -4.98 0.58 -9.63
C ALA A 259 -5.58 1.84 -8.99
N LYS A 260 -5.48 2.95 -9.72
CA LYS A 260 -6.14 4.22 -9.42
C LYS A 260 -6.92 4.66 -10.65
N ASP A 261 -8.16 5.11 -10.49
CA ASP A 261 -8.95 5.69 -11.57
C ASP A 261 -8.72 7.22 -11.66
N LYS A 262 -9.42 7.88 -12.61
CA LYS A 262 -9.34 9.34 -12.75
C LYS A 262 -10.05 10.09 -11.62
N ALA A 263 -11.07 9.49 -11.01
CA ALA A 263 -11.81 10.02 -9.87
C ALA A 263 -10.99 10.06 -8.58
N GLY A 264 -9.90 9.29 -8.53
CA GLY A 264 -9.05 9.16 -7.36
C GLY A 264 -9.32 7.94 -6.50
N ASN A 265 -10.27 7.07 -6.89
CA ASN A 265 -10.54 5.83 -6.18
C ASN A 265 -9.41 4.82 -6.42
N PHE A 266 -9.10 4.05 -5.38
CA PHE A 266 -8.04 3.05 -5.42
C PHE A 266 -8.61 1.64 -5.31
N SER A 267 -8.11 0.74 -6.14
CA SER A 267 -8.37 -0.69 -5.96
C SER A 267 -7.81 -1.16 -4.62
N THR A 268 -8.35 -2.27 -4.12
CA THR A 268 -7.67 -3.05 -3.10
C THR A 268 -6.31 -3.53 -3.60
N PHE A 269 -5.33 -3.63 -2.70
CA PHE A 269 -4.05 -4.26 -3.03
C PHE A 269 -4.27 -5.73 -3.32
N LYS A 270 -3.83 -6.18 -4.49
CA LYS A 270 -3.71 -7.61 -4.78
C LYS A 270 -2.25 -7.95 -4.76
N CYS A 271 -1.89 -9.00 -4.02
CA CYS A 271 -0.51 -9.43 -3.92
C CYS A 271 -0.36 -10.93 -4.10
N LYS A 272 0.84 -11.32 -4.50
CA LYS A 272 1.15 -12.71 -4.79
C LYS A 272 2.62 -13.06 -4.53
N TRP A 273 2.78 -14.18 -3.84
CA TRP A 273 4.05 -14.84 -3.58
C TRP A 273 4.77 -15.27 -4.88
N LEU A 274 6.08 -15.08 -4.92
CA LEU A 274 6.98 -15.45 -6.02
C LEU A 274 8.03 -16.45 -5.54
N SER A 275 8.19 -17.58 -6.24
CA SER A 275 9.22 -18.58 -5.91
C SER A 275 10.56 -18.20 -6.55
N ILE A 276 11.15 -17.06 -6.16
CA ILE A 276 12.45 -16.64 -6.67
C ILE A 276 13.53 -17.25 -5.77
N ALA A 277 14.39 -18.08 -6.36
CA ALA A 277 15.51 -18.68 -5.65
C ALA A 277 16.56 -17.62 -5.26
N VAL A 278 16.92 -17.59 -3.99
CA VAL A 278 17.97 -16.72 -3.44
C VAL A 278 19.25 -17.53 -3.29
N PRO A 279 20.42 -17.01 -3.72
CA PRO A 279 21.69 -17.62 -3.39
C PRO A 279 21.87 -17.69 -1.87
N ILE A 280 22.36 -18.82 -1.36
CA ILE A 280 22.48 -19.03 0.10
C ILE A 280 23.29 -17.93 0.79
N SER A 281 24.28 -17.33 0.10
CA SER A 281 25.08 -16.21 0.59
C SER A 281 24.31 -14.91 0.82
N ARG A 282 23.07 -14.79 0.33
CA ARG A 282 22.18 -13.64 0.54
C ARG A 282 21.03 -13.96 1.49
N ALA A 283 20.89 -15.19 1.96
CA ALA A 283 19.75 -15.65 2.74
C ALA A 283 19.85 -15.34 4.25
N ASN A 284 20.76 -14.45 4.65
CA ASN A 284 21.06 -14.10 6.05
C ASN A 284 21.23 -15.34 6.95
N VAL A 285 22.20 -16.17 6.56
CA VAL A 285 22.53 -17.45 7.22
C VAL A 285 23.85 -17.29 7.97
N ASN A 286 24.00 -17.94 9.12
CA ASN A 286 25.21 -17.80 9.93
C ASN A 286 25.92 -19.13 10.25
N GLY A 287 25.32 -20.26 9.88
CA GLY A 287 25.87 -21.59 10.14
C GLY A 287 25.12 -22.24 11.29
N CYS A 288 25.79 -23.06 12.08
CA CYS A 288 25.11 -23.76 13.18
C CYS A 288 25.03 -22.94 14.48
N GLY A 289 25.22 -21.62 14.41
CA GLY A 289 25.20 -20.68 15.54
C GLY A 289 23.89 -19.90 15.64
N THR A 290 23.57 -19.42 16.84
CA THR A 290 22.35 -18.67 17.12
C THR A 290 22.61 -17.17 17.05
N ALA A 291 21.94 -16.48 16.12
CA ALA A 291 21.97 -15.03 16.03
C ALA A 291 21.38 -14.38 17.30
N GLY A 292 21.92 -13.22 17.71
CA GLY A 292 21.40 -12.42 18.83
C GLY A 292 22.08 -12.65 20.20
N TYR A 293 22.99 -13.63 20.31
CA TYR A 293 23.77 -13.87 21.53
C TYR A 293 25.15 -13.19 21.56
N GLY A 294 25.42 -12.33 20.56
CA GLY A 294 26.68 -11.62 20.40
C GLY A 294 27.74 -12.42 19.63
N PRO A 295 28.71 -11.73 18.99
CA PRO A 295 29.63 -12.32 18.03
C PRO A 295 30.52 -13.42 18.63
N THR A 296 30.88 -13.31 19.91
CA THR A 296 31.73 -14.30 20.59
C THR A 296 31.00 -15.62 20.81
N LEU A 297 29.73 -15.59 21.23
CA LEU A 297 28.98 -16.83 21.48
C LEU A 297 28.59 -17.50 20.17
N GLU A 298 28.19 -16.71 19.17
CA GLU A 298 27.90 -17.19 17.82
C GLU A 298 29.13 -17.83 17.18
N TRP A 299 30.31 -17.21 17.31
CA TRP A 299 31.56 -17.80 16.84
C TRP A 299 31.85 -19.14 17.53
N LEU A 300 31.67 -19.23 18.85
CA LEU A 300 31.90 -20.46 19.60
C LEU A 300 30.95 -21.58 19.18
N GLN A 301 29.68 -21.24 18.97
CA GLN A 301 28.67 -22.18 18.48
C GLN A 301 28.99 -22.64 17.06
N ASN A 302 29.39 -21.74 16.18
CA ASN A 302 29.83 -22.11 14.83
C ASN A 302 31.09 -22.98 14.86
N TYR A 303 32.06 -22.67 15.73
CA TYR A 303 33.29 -23.44 15.89
C TYR A 303 33.01 -24.91 16.24
N PHE A 304 32.10 -25.16 17.18
CA PHE A 304 31.72 -26.53 17.55
C PHE A 304 30.61 -27.13 16.70
N GLY A 305 29.85 -26.29 15.99
CA GLY A 305 28.61 -26.66 15.33
C GLY A 305 28.77 -26.96 13.84
N ASP A 306 29.60 -26.18 13.13
CA ASP A 306 29.75 -26.24 11.68
C ASP A 306 30.47 -27.50 11.20
N VAL A 307 31.38 -28.02 12.03
CA VAL A 307 32.17 -29.22 11.74
C VAL A 307 32.20 -30.08 12.99
N ARG A 308 31.92 -31.37 12.83
CA ARG A 308 32.02 -32.37 13.89
C ARG A 308 33.06 -33.40 13.53
N GLU A 309 34.04 -33.59 14.40
CA GLU A 309 35.02 -34.66 14.26
C GLU A 309 34.50 -35.90 14.98
N TYR A 310 34.57 -37.05 14.30
CA TYR A 310 34.31 -38.35 14.90
C TYR A 310 35.49 -39.28 14.65
N GLY A 311 35.76 -40.21 15.57
CA GLY A 311 36.95 -41.06 15.52
C GLY A 311 38.03 -40.61 16.50
N TYR A 312 39.13 -41.37 16.54
CA TYR A 312 40.27 -41.09 17.40
C TYR A 312 41.57 -41.08 16.58
N ALA A 313 42.51 -40.21 16.95
CA ALA A 313 43.81 -40.06 16.29
C ALA A 313 43.74 -40.00 14.74
N GLU A 314 44.44 -40.88 14.05
CA GLU A 314 44.55 -40.97 12.59
C GLU A 314 43.23 -41.29 11.86
N ASP A 315 42.22 -41.71 12.59
CA ASP A 315 40.90 -42.08 12.08
C ASP A 315 39.85 -40.98 12.25
N ARG A 316 40.26 -39.79 12.69
CA ARG A 316 39.37 -38.63 12.82
C ARG A 316 38.82 -38.21 11.45
N THR A 317 37.50 -38.25 11.35
CA THR A 317 36.76 -37.86 10.15
C THR A 317 35.86 -36.69 10.47
N ALA A 318 35.98 -35.63 9.67
CA ALA A 318 35.21 -34.39 9.82
C ALA A 318 33.91 -34.43 9.03
N VAL A 319 32.78 -34.30 9.72
CA VAL A 319 31.43 -34.14 9.14
C VAL A 319 31.10 -32.66 9.11
N ARG A 320 31.01 -32.09 7.91
CA ARG A 320 30.74 -30.65 7.70
C ARG A 320 29.24 -30.39 7.67
N LEU A 321 28.71 -29.76 8.71
CA LEU A 321 27.29 -29.49 8.93
C LEU A 321 26.84 -28.10 8.47
N ARG A 322 27.76 -27.15 8.28
CA ARG A 322 27.46 -25.75 7.92
C ARG A 322 26.43 -25.59 6.79
N ASN A 323 26.49 -26.42 5.75
CA ASN A 323 25.52 -26.36 4.65
C ASN A 323 24.10 -26.76 5.08
N ALA A 324 23.95 -27.76 5.94
CA ALA A 324 22.65 -28.16 6.47
C ALA A 324 22.08 -27.05 7.38
N CYS A 325 22.93 -26.42 8.20
CA CYS A 325 22.52 -25.31 9.06
C CYS A 325 22.11 -24.08 8.23
N ASN A 326 22.89 -23.70 7.21
CA ASN A 326 22.50 -22.59 6.32
C ASN A 326 21.17 -22.85 5.60
N ILE A 327 20.89 -24.10 5.19
CA ILE A 327 19.61 -24.47 4.57
C ILE A 327 18.47 -24.36 5.60
N HIS A 328 18.71 -24.77 6.84
CA HIS A 328 17.75 -24.65 7.95
C HIS A 328 17.43 -23.18 8.28
N ASP A 329 18.43 -22.31 8.38
CA ASP A 329 18.26 -20.86 8.56
C ASP A 329 17.43 -20.23 7.42
N ALA A 330 17.78 -20.55 6.17
CA ALA A 330 17.06 -20.06 5.00
C ALA A 330 15.61 -20.57 4.97
N ALA A 331 15.38 -21.80 5.43
CA ALA A 331 14.06 -22.40 5.53
C ALA A 331 13.20 -21.74 6.62
N TYR A 332 13.78 -21.40 7.77
CA TYR A 332 13.11 -20.61 8.81
C TYR A 332 12.65 -19.24 8.31
N ASN A 333 13.42 -18.63 7.41
CA ASN A 333 13.03 -17.38 6.76
C ASN A 333 11.99 -17.57 5.62
N GLY A 334 11.55 -18.80 5.35
CA GLY A 334 10.62 -19.10 4.27
C GLY A 334 11.19 -18.78 2.88
N ILE A 335 12.51 -18.81 2.71
CA ILE A 335 13.14 -18.41 1.45
C ILE A 335 13.07 -19.57 0.45
N THR A 336 12.95 -19.27 -0.84
CA THR A 336 13.19 -20.29 -1.88
C THR A 336 14.69 -20.35 -2.15
N ILE A 337 15.32 -21.52 -2.05
CA ILE A 337 16.75 -21.71 -2.31
C ILE A 337 17.03 -22.93 -3.18
N TYR A 338 18.24 -23.02 -3.72
CA TYR A 338 18.78 -24.29 -4.20
C TYR A 338 19.37 -25.07 -3.04
N ASP A 339 18.74 -26.19 -2.70
CA ASP A 339 19.25 -27.13 -1.73
C ASP A 339 20.39 -27.94 -2.36
N ALA A 340 21.62 -27.69 -1.90
CA ALA A 340 22.81 -28.36 -2.41
C ALA A 340 22.93 -29.83 -1.96
N LEU A 341 22.24 -30.23 -0.89
CA LEU A 341 22.26 -31.59 -0.36
C LEU A 341 21.28 -32.47 -1.16
N ASP A 342 20.06 -31.98 -1.39
CA ASP A 342 19.05 -32.66 -2.20
C ASP A 342 19.19 -32.39 -3.73
N LYS A 343 20.08 -31.47 -4.12
CA LYS A 343 20.31 -31.02 -5.50
C LYS A 343 19.05 -30.54 -6.22
N ARG A 344 18.16 -29.83 -5.50
CA ARG A 344 16.87 -29.34 -6.02
C ARG A 344 16.51 -27.97 -5.46
N PHE A 345 15.61 -27.28 -6.13
CA PHE A 345 15.02 -26.05 -5.59
C PHE A 345 13.90 -26.38 -4.61
N VAL A 346 13.89 -25.71 -3.47
CA VAL A 346 12.89 -25.88 -2.42
C VAL A 346 12.33 -24.52 -2.04
N ASP A 347 11.01 -24.44 -1.95
CA ASP A 347 10.25 -23.27 -1.51
C ASP A 347 9.71 -23.54 -0.11
N PHE A 348 10.38 -22.98 0.90
CA PHE A 348 10.11 -23.27 2.31
C PHE A 348 8.92 -22.47 2.88
N ARG A 349 8.28 -21.58 2.12
CA ARG A 349 7.17 -20.74 2.62
C ARG A 349 5.97 -21.51 3.15
N ARG A 350 5.79 -22.72 2.67
CA ARG A 350 4.66 -23.59 3.02
C ARG A 350 5.04 -24.68 4.02
N TRP A 351 6.27 -24.66 4.52
CA TRP A 351 6.75 -25.67 5.45
C TRP A 351 6.50 -25.17 6.87
N SER A 352 5.99 -26.05 7.71
CA SER A 352 5.95 -25.85 9.16
C SER A 352 7.34 -25.92 9.76
N ARG A 353 7.52 -25.38 10.98
CA ARG A 353 8.80 -25.48 11.70
C ARG A 353 9.22 -26.94 11.89
N LEU A 354 8.27 -27.83 12.18
CA LEU A 354 8.56 -29.25 12.37
C LEU A 354 9.05 -29.92 11.08
N GLU A 355 8.47 -29.58 9.92
CA GLU A 355 8.96 -30.08 8.63
C GLU A 355 10.39 -29.60 8.35
N ILE A 356 10.68 -28.34 8.67
CA ILE A 356 12.02 -27.75 8.52
C ILE A 356 13.03 -28.43 9.45
N ASP A 357 12.70 -28.58 10.74
CA ASP A 357 13.54 -29.25 11.74
C ASP A 357 13.78 -30.73 11.37
N ALA A 358 12.72 -31.42 10.93
CA ALA A 358 12.82 -32.83 10.53
C ALA A 358 13.71 -32.99 9.30
N LYS A 359 13.63 -32.05 8.34
CA LYS A 359 14.54 -32.00 7.20
C LYS A 359 15.97 -31.77 7.65
N PHE A 360 16.24 -30.80 8.51
CA PHE A 360 17.57 -30.52 9.03
C PHE A 360 18.21 -31.75 9.70
N ARG A 361 17.44 -32.47 10.52
CA ARG A 361 17.89 -33.76 11.09
C ARG A 361 18.25 -34.77 10.01
N ASN A 362 17.44 -34.88 8.96
CA ASN A 362 17.67 -35.83 7.87
C ASN A 362 18.89 -35.43 7.02
N ASP A 363 19.11 -34.13 6.81
CA ASP A 363 20.29 -33.59 6.14
C ASP A 363 21.57 -33.95 6.92
N ILE A 364 21.58 -33.76 8.24
CA ILE A 364 22.70 -34.19 9.10
C ILE A 364 22.92 -35.70 8.98
N ARG A 365 21.86 -36.52 9.04
CA ARG A 365 21.97 -37.97 8.87
C ARG A 365 22.55 -38.36 7.52
N ALA A 366 22.18 -37.67 6.45
CA ALA A 366 22.72 -37.90 5.12
C ALA A 366 24.21 -37.53 5.05
N LEU A 367 24.60 -36.41 5.66
CA LEU A 367 26.00 -36.00 5.81
C LEU A 367 26.81 -37.05 6.58
N CYS A 368 26.34 -37.48 7.75
CA CYS A 368 26.97 -38.53 8.54
C CYS A 368 27.20 -39.82 7.74
N ARG A 369 26.16 -40.30 7.03
CA ARG A 369 26.28 -41.50 6.18
C ARG A 369 27.28 -41.30 5.05
N ARG A 370 27.32 -40.11 4.45
CA ARG A 370 28.25 -39.82 3.37
C ARG A 370 29.71 -39.88 3.82
N GLU A 371 30.02 -39.30 4.98
CA GLU A 371 31.42 -39.18 5.44
C GLU A 371 31.88 -40.40 6.28
N LEU A 372 30.97 -41.09 7.00
CA LEU A 372 31.34 -42.13 7.98
C LEU A 372 30.91 -43.56 7.60
N SER A 373 30.32 -43.79 6.43
CA SER A 373 29.87 -45.14 6.01
C SER A 373 31.00 -46.10 5.66
N SER A 374 32.19 -45.58 5.40
CA SER A 374 33.39 -46.35 5.12
C SER A 374 34.59 -45.65 5.77
N PRO A 375 35.50 -46.37 6.45
CA PRO A 375 35.58 -47.83 6.63
C PRO A 375 34.67 -48.40 7.74
N LYS A 376 34.47 -49.74 7.80
CA LYS A 376 33.60 -50.41 8.81
C LYS A 376 33.88 -50.03 10.27
N ARG A 377 35.14 -49.70 10.61
CA ARG A 377 35.54 -49.20 11.95
C ARG A 377 34.84 -47.90 12.35
N MET A 378 34.28 -47.17 11.39
CA MET A 378 33.47 -45.97 11.63
C MET A 378 32.02 -46.27 12.04
N ALA A 379 31.58 -47.53 12.03
CA ALA A 379 30.19 -47.87 12.33
C ALA A 379 29.67 -47.36 13.71
N PRO A 380 30.44 -47.42 14.82
CA PRO A 380 30.02 -46.83 16.09
C PRO A 380 29.84 -45.31 15.99
N TYR A 381 30.77 -44.63 15.32
CA TYR A 381 30.74 -43.18 15.12
C TYR A 381 29.62 -42.73 14.18
N LEU A 382 29.32 -43.51 13.13
CA LEU A 382 28.17 -43.30 12.27
C LEU A 382 26.86 -43.38 13.06
N ARG A 383 26.75 -44.35 14.00
CA ARG A 383 25.58 -44.45 14.88
C ARG A 383 25.44 -43.23 15.77
N THR A 384 26.54 -42.77 16.41
CA THR A 384 26.56 -41.55 17.21
C THR A 384 26.21 -40.31 16.38
N CYS A 385 26.78 -40.14 15.19
CA CYS A 385 26.48 -38.98 14.33
C CYS A 385 25.01 -38.96 13.87
N THR A 386 24.45 -40.11 13.47
CA THR A 386 23.07 -40.19 12.92
C THR A 386 21.97 -40.13 13.98
N HIS A 387 22.28 -40.45 15.23
CA HIS A 387 21.33 -40.46 16.34
C HIS A 387 21.74 -39.43 17.39
N GLY A 388 22.90 -39.61 18.00
CA GLY A 388 23.38 -38.80 19.12
C GLY A 388 22.53 -38.99 20.36
N VAL A 389 22.94 -38.37 21.47
CA VAL A 389 22.09 -38.25 22.66
C VAL A 389 21.02 -37.17 22.46
N GLY A 390 19.84 -37.32 23.07
CA GLY A 390 18.85 -36.24 23.10
C GLY A 390 19.33 -35.05 23.92
N LEU A 391 18.64 -33.89 23.81
CA LEU A 391 19.07 -32.65 24.50
C LEU A 391 19.25 -32.81 26.02
N THR A 392 18.33 -33.52 26.70
CA THR A 392 18.43 -33.76 28.14
C THR A 392 19.68 -34.58 28.50
N GLY A 393 19.99 -35.59 27.69
CA GLY A 393 21.22 -36.38 27.87
C GLY A 393 22.47 -35.58 27.58
N PHE A 394 22.44 -34.72 26.56
CA PHE A 394 23.53 -33.82 26.22
C PHE A 394 23.83 -32.83 27.36
N LEU A 395 22.81 -32.15 27.88
CA LEU A 395 22.95 -31.20 29.00
C LEU A 395 23.43 -31.87 30.28
N ALA A 396 23.00 -33.12 30.54
CA ALA A 396 23.46 -33.89 31.69
C ALA A 396 24.94 -34.34 31.57
N LEU A 397 25.48 -34.42 30.35
CA LEU A 397 26.88 -34.77 30.11
C LEU A 397 27.83 -33.58 30.28
N ILE A 398 27.36 -32.33 30.12
CA ILE A 398 28.22 -31.13 30.23
C ILE A 398 28.91 -31.04 31.61
N PRO A 399 28.24 -31.22 32.76
CA PRO A 399 28.90 -31.21 34.07
C PRO A 399 29.88 -32.36 34.28
N LEU A 400 29.67 -33.51 33.61
CA LEU A 400 30.46 -34.74 33.80
C LEU A 400 31.67 -34.82 32.87
N LYS A 401 31.54 -34.31 31.65
CA LYS A 401 32.51 -34.46 30.56
C LYS A 401 33.08 -33.12 30.07
N GLY A 402 32.58 -31.99 30.58
CA GLY A 402 32.94 -30.67 30.08
C GLY A 402 32.69 -30.55 28.57
N LEU A 403 33.64 -29.95 27.85
CA LEU A 403 33.57 -29.79 26.40
C LEU A 403 33.57 -31.12 25.63
N SER A 404 33.99 -32.25 26.22
CA SER A 404 33.95 -33.56 25.54
C SER A 404 32.54 -34.16 25.43
N ALA A 405 31.54 -33.57 26.10
CA ALA A 405 30.13 -33.91 25.88
C ALA A 405 29.68 -33.72 24.41
N VAL A 406 30.39 -32.86 23.65
CA VAL A 406 30.16 -32.68 22.21
C VAL A 406 30.42 -33.96 21.40
N GLU A 407 31.25 -34.88 21.86
CA GLU A 407 31.54 -36.11 21.12
C GLU A 407 30.30 -37.04 21.02
N ASP A 408 29.36 -36.92 21.96
CA ASP A 408 28.13 -37.71 22.03
C ASP A 408 26.96 -37.09 21.21
N ALA A 409 27.16 -35.88 20.67
CA ALA A 409 26.11 -35.18 19.93
C ALA A 409 26.02 -35.64 18.46
N GLY A 410 24.80 -35.66 17.95
CA GLY A 410 24.47 -36.09 16.59
C GLY A 410 23.14 -35.49 16.13
N ALA A 411 22.57 -36.04 15.06
CA ALA A 411 21.40 -35.44 14.40
C ALA A 411 20.20 -35.20 15.33
N ASN A 412 19.93 -36.07 16.31
CA ASN A 412 18.82 -35.85 17.25
C ASN A 412 19.16 -34.76 18.27
N THR A 413 20.43 -34.61 18.67
CA THR A 413 20.83 -33.52 19.57
C THR A 413 20.56 -32.16 18.93
N TYR A 414 20.98 -32.00 17.68
CA TYR A 414 20.72 -30.77 16.91
C TYR A 414 19.23 -30.53 16.70
N PHE A 415 18.47 -31.58 16.35
CA PHE A 415 17.02 -31.52 16.24
C PHE A 415 16.37 -31.05 17.54
N ASP A 416 16.71 -31.66 18.67
CA ASP A 416 16.15 -31.30 19.97
C ASP A 416 16.56 -29.88 20.40
N MET A 417 17.79 -29.45 20.08
CA MET A 417 18.25 -28.08 20.31
C MET A 417 17.41 -27.06 19.54
N VAL A 418 17.22 -27.23 18.23
CA VAL A 418 16.40 -26.29 17.44
C VAL A 418 14.93 -26.36 17.82
N ARG A 419 14.45 -27.53 18.28
CA ARG A 419 13.09 -27.70 18.81
C ARG A 419 12.87 -26.94 20.11
N ALA A 420 13.82 -27.03 21.05
CA ALA A 420 13.74 -26.41 22.37
C ALA A 420 13.96 -24.89 22.32
N TYR A 421 14.92 -24.43 21.51
CA TYR A 421 15.33 -23.02 21.50
C TYR A 421 14.81 -22.24 20.30
N GLY A 422 14.41 -22.91 19.22
CA GLY A 422 13.85 -22.24 18.02
C GLY A 422 12.49 -21.58 18.26
N GLY A 423 11.75 -22.00 19.31
CA GLY A 423 10.47 -21.37 19.67
C GLY A 423 10.59 -19.95 20.22
N VAL A 424 11.74 -19.60 20.81
CA VAL A 424 11.94 -18.31 21.49
C VAL A 424 12.21 -17.16 20.50
N GLY A 425 12.69 -17.48 19.29
CA GLY A 425 13.04 -16.49 18.26
C GLY A 425 12.11 -16.43 17.03
N PHE A 426 11.31 -17.47 16.79
CA PHE A 426 10.57 -17.63 15.52
C PHE A 426 9.06 -17.80 15.67
N ASP A 427 8.52 -17.69 16.91
CA ASP A 427 7.11 -17.82 17.32
C ASP A 427 6.16 -18.40 16.25
N ALA A 428 6.35 -19.70 15.98
CA ALA A 428 5.63 -20.45 14.99
C ALA A 428 5.04 -21.71 15.64
N ASP A 429 3.73 -21.90 15.49
CA ASP A 429 3.07 -23.17 15.73
C ASP A 429 3.86 -24.29 15.04
N VAL A 430 4.19 -25.32 15.82
CA VAL A 430 5.02 -26.44 15.39
C VAL A 430 4.31 -27.35 14.39
N THR A 431 3.01 -27.18 14.17
CA THR A 431 2.15 -28.04 13.33
C THR A 431 1.48 -27.33 12.16
N GLU A 432 1.43 -25.99 12.14
CA GLU A 432 0.77 -25.26 11.06
C GLU A 432 1.73 -24.93 9.89
N PRO A 433 1.35 -25.24 8.63
CA PRO A 433 2.06 -24.77 7.45
C PRO A 433 1.91 -23.25 7.27
N GLY A 434 3.01 -22.51 7.15
CA GLY A 434 2.98 -21.07 6.94
C GLY A 434 3.07 -20.23 8.22
N ILE A 435 3.09 -18.91 8.05
CA ILE A 435 3.75 -17.96 8.94
C ILE A 435 2.78 -17.33 9.93
N GLN A 436 3.10 -17.38 11.23
CA GLN A 436 2.36 -16.69 12.28
C GLN A 436 2.92 -15.28 12.51
N PRO A 437 2.04 -14.29 12.78
CA PRO A 437 2.43 -12.91 12.93
C PRO A 437 3.19 -12.73 14.25
N GLN A 438 4.47 -12.38 14.18
CA GLN A 438 4.93 -11.35 15.11
C GLN A 438 4.12 -10.10 14.78
N ARG A 439 3.06 -9.86 15.57
CA ARG A 439 2.25 -8.66 15.39
C ARG A 439 3.12 -7.42 15.69
N PRO A 440 2.92 -6.30 14.96
CA PRO A 440 2.26 -6.17 13.65
C PRO A 440 3.05 -5.30 12.62
N PRO A 441 2.62 -5.21 11.33
CA PRO A 441 1.33 -5.68 10.78
C PRO A 441 1.39 -6.61 9.55
N GLN A 442 0.25 -7.28 9.36
CA GLN A 442 -0.22 -8.02 8.17
C GLN A 442 0.61 -7.76 6.90
N THR A 443 1.35 -8.78 6.45
CA THR A 443 1.84 -8.80 5.07
C THR A 443 0.66 -9.07 4.15
N ILE A 444 0.48 -8.23 3.12
CA ILE A 444 -0.36 -8.55 1.96
C ILE A 444 0.64 -8.97 0.86
N PRO A 445 0.67 -10.25 0.44
CA PRO A 445 -0.24 -11.33 0.78
C PRO A 445 0.15 -12.02 2.10
N PRO A 446 -0.81 -12.67 2.80
CA PRO A 446 -0.52 -13.42 4.02
C PRO A 446 0.59 -14.47 3.82
N GLY A 447 1.45 -14.69 4.81
CA GLY A 447 2.45 -15.76 4.81
C GLY A 447 3.89 -15.34 4.52
N GLY A 448 4.35 -14.19 5.02
CA GLY A 448 5.73 -13.69 4.88
C GLY A 448 6.47 -13.56 6.20
N ALA A 449 7.68 -14.15 6.31
CA ALA A 449 8.50 -14.08 7.51
C ALA A 449 9.06 -12.67 7.63
N ARG A 450 9.05 -12.14 8.85
CA ARG A 450 10.02 -11.15 9.29
C ARG A 450 10.90 -11.84 10.34
N ASN A 451 12.20 -11.77 10.16
CA ASN A 451 13.02 -11.26 11.24
C ASN A 451 13.99 -10.23 10.65
N PRO A 452 13.87 -8.93 11.00
CA PRO A 452 15.05 -8.09 11.00
C PRO A 452 15.95 -8.64 12.11
N GLY A 453 17.20 -8.96 11.76
CA GLY A 453 18.24 -8.90 12.78
C GLY A 453 18.28 -7.51 13.40
#